data_AF-A0A9D6RKZ3-F1
#
_entry.id   AF-A0A9D6RKZ3-F1
#
_cell.length_a   1.000
_cell.length_b   1.000
_cell.length_c   1.000
_cell.angle_alpha   90.00
_cell.angle_beta   90.00
_cell.angle_gamma   90.00
#
_symmetry.space_group_name_H-M   'P 1'
#
loop_
_entity.id
_entity.type
_entity.pdbx_description
1 polymer ?
#
loop_
_entity_poly.entity_id
_entity_poly.type
_entity_poly.pdbx_seq_one_letter_code
_entity_poly.pdbx_strand_id
1 'polypeptide(L)'
;MRAFSLIETVICCFILSLVLLALFHLYPSAAVAIHRGGALMQADIIADSALERAKAMPFDRLAPGEKTVLDPVERVGTTYYPVLEVFEVAGYNSPWLRSLRTTVSWKEGGRQRQVVHEIWVHKIQLE
;
A
#
# COMPACT_ATOMS: atom_id res chain seq x y z
N MET A 1 57.69 0.17 22.20
CA MET A 1 56.55 1.11 22.15
C MET A 1 55.99 1.34 20.74
N ARG A 2 56.80 1.47 19.68
CA ARG A 2 56.30 1.68 18.29
C ARG A 2 55.42 0.54 17.72
N ALA A 3 55.71 -0.72 18.06
CA ALA A 3 54.94 -1.88 17.58
C ALA A 3 53.49 -1.92 18.13
N PHE A 4 53.26 -1.36 19.32
CA PHE A 4 51.93 -1.32 19.93
C PHE A 4 51.02 -0.34 19.18
N SER A 5 51.54 0.83 18.81
CA SER A 5 50.81 1.83 18.01
C SER A 5 50.47 1.32 16.60
N LEU A 6 51.30 0.45 16.02
CA LEU A 6 51.04 -0.15 14.70
C LEU A 6 49.93 -1.20 14.76
N ILE A 7 49.85 -1.99 15.83
CA ILE A 7 48.76 -2.95 16.04
C ILE A 7 47.45 -2.21 16.30
N GLU A 8 47.50 -1.13 17.09
CA GLU A 8 46.34 -0.28 17.37
C GLU A 8 45.76 0.33 16.09
N THR A 9 46.58 0.87 15.19
CA THR A 9 46.08 1.40 13.91
C THR A 9 45.47 0.34 13.03
N VAL A 10 46.04 -0.87 12.98
CA VAL A 10 45.48 -2.01 12.24
C VAL A 10 44.10 -2.39 12.79
N ILE A 11 43.95 -2.45 14.11
CA ILE A 11 42.67 -2.74 14.77
C ILE A 11 41.65 -1.64 14.46
N CYS A 12 42.04 -0.37 14.55
CA CYS A 12 41.18 0.76 14.21
C CYS A 12 40.73 0.72 12.74
N CYS A 13 41.63 0.41 11.81
CA CYS A 13 41.29 0.24 10.39
C CYS A 13 40.32 -0.93 10.16
N PHE A 14 40.49 -2.03 10.88
CA PHE A 14 39.58 -3.18 10.80
C PHE A 14 38.18 -2.87 11.35
N ILE A 15 38.10 -2.17 12.49
CA ILE A 15 36.81 -1.74 13.03
C ILE A 15 36.13 -0.75 12.07
N LEU A 16 36.88 0.21 11.53
CA LEU A 16 36.35 1.18 10.57
C LEU A 16 35.82 0.50 9.31
N SER A 17 36.50 -0.52 8.77
CA SER A 17 36.04 -1.24 7.58
C SER A 17 34.77 -2.04 7.86
N LEU A 18 34.63 -2.64 9.05
CA LEU A 18 33.38 -3.30 9.47
C LEU A 18 32.22 -2.32 9.58
N VAL A 19 32.45 -1.13 10.16
CA VAL A 19 31.42 -0.09 10.25
C VAL A 19 31.01 0.38 8.85
N LEU A 20 31.96 0.61 7.94
CA LEU A 20 31.66 0.98 6.56
C LEU A 20 30.84 -0.10 5.86
N LEU A 21 31.21 -1.37 5.99
CA LEU A 21 30.43 -2.48 5.43
C LEU A 21 29.00 -2.51 5.97
N ALA A 22 28.83 -2.30 7.27
CA ALA A 22 27.50 -2.22 7.89
C ALA A 22 26.67 -1.07 7.31
N LEU A 23 27.27 0.12 7.13
CA LEU A 23 26.60 1.28 6.53
C LEU A 23 26.22 1.04 5.07
N PHE A 24 27.12 0.45 4.27
CA PHE A 24 26.85 0.10 2.88
C PHE A 24 25.73 -0.93 2.74
N HIS A 25 25.56 -1.83 3.71
CA HIS A 25 24.43 -2.76 3.73
C HIS A 25 23.13 -2.10 4.19
N LEU A 26 23.20 -1.15 5.13
CA LEU A 26 22.03 -0.50 5.70
C LEU A 26 21.36 0.45 4.70
N TYR A 27 22.15 1.22 3.94
CA TYR A 27 21.63 2.20 2.98
C TYR A 27 20.63 1.63 1.95
N PRO A 28 20.96 0.56 1.18
CA PRO A 28 20.02 0.00 0.22
C PRO A 28 18.80 -0.62 0.91
N SER A 29 18.97 -1.19 2.11
CA SER A 29 17.85 -1.73 2.89
C SER A 29 16.85 -0.64 3.27
N ALA A 30 17.34 0.49 3.79
CA ALA A 30 16.51 1.63 4.15
C ALA A 30 15.80 2.23 2.92
N ALA A 31 16.51 2.40 1.80
CA ALA A 31 15.93 2.91 0.56
C ALA A 31 14.78 2.02 0.06
N VAL A 32 14.96 0.70 0.04
CA VAL A 32 13.89 -0.25 -0.34
C VAL A 32 12.70 -0.18 0.61
N ALA A 33 12.93 -0.03 1.91
CA ALA A 33 11.86 0.11 2.89
C ALA A 33 11.04 1.40 2.68
N ILE A 34 11.71 2.52 2.38
CA ILE A 34 11.04 3.80 2.08
C ILE A 34 10.19 3.69 0.82
N HIS A 35 10.73 3.12 -0.26
CA HIS A 35 9.98 2.92 -1.50
C HIS A 35 8.74 2.05 -1.28
N ARG A 36 8.89 0.95 -0.53
CA ARG A 36 7.78 0.07 -0.16
C ARG A 36 6.70 0.79 0.64
N GLY A 37 7.10 1.53 1.67
CA GLY A 37 6.18 2.31 2.49
C GLY A 37 5.43 3.36 1.67
N GLY A 38 6.14 4.05 0.77
CA GLY A 38 5.54 5.00 -0.16
C GLY A 38 4.53 4.35 -1.10
N ALA A 39 4.86 3.20 -1.69
CA ALA A 39 3.96 2.49 -2.61
C ALA A 39 2.68 2.01 -1.90
N LEU A 40 2.82 1.48 -0.68
CA LEU A 40 1.68 1.08 0.15
C LEU A 40 0.78 2.28 0.47
N MET A 41 1.37 3.37 0.96
CA MET A 41 0.61 4.58 1.28
C MET A 41 -0.12 5.15 0.06
N GLN A 42 0.49 5.12 -1.13
CA GLN A 42 -0.18 5.53 -2.36
C GLN A 42 -1.33 4.59 -2.73
N ALA A 43 -1.16 3.28 -2.57
CA ALA A 43 -2.23 2.31 -2.80
C ALA A 43 -3.42 2.54 -1.85
N ASP A 44 -3.16 2.83 -0.57
CA ASP A 44 -4.18 3.14 0.43
C ASP A 44 -4.96 4.41 0.04
N ILE A 45 -4.25 5.48 -0.31
CA ILE A 45 -4.88 6.74 -0.78
C ILE A 45 -5.75 6.50 -2.02
N ILE A 46 -5.29 5.70 -2.96
CA ILE A 46 -6.06 5.35 -4.16
C ILE A 46 -7.31 4.56 -3.77
N ALA A 47 -7.17 3.56 -2.90
CA ALA A 47 -8.28 2.75 -2.41
C ALA A 47 -9.35 3.60 -1.73
N ASP A 48 -8.94 4.46 -0.81
CA ASP A 48 -9.83 5.39 -0.09
C ASP A 48 -10.49 6.38 -1.04
N SER A 49 -9.74 6.97 -1.99
CA SER A 49 -10.31 7.89 -2.96
C SER A 49 -11.37 7.23 -3.85
N ALA A 50 -11.18 5.97 -4.22
CA ALA A 50 -12.14 5.20 -5.00
C ALA A 50 -13.40 4.88 -4.16
N LEU A 51 -13.22 4.51 -2.89
CA LEU A 51 -14.33 4.28 -1.97
C LEU A 51 -15.14 5.54 -1.68
N GLU A 52 -14.48 6.68 -1.47
CA GLU A 52 -15.16 7.96 -1.25
C GLU A 52 -15.94 8.40 -2.50
N ARG A 53 -15.40 8.18 -3.70
CA ARG A 53 -16.15 8.40 -4.94
C ARG A 53 -17.36 7.50 -5.04
N ALA A 54 -17.23 6.23 -4.66
CA ALA A 54 -18.35 5.28 -4.67
C ALA A 54 -19.41 5.63 -3.61
N LYS A 55 -19.00 6.08 -2.42
CA LYS A 55 -19.91 6.62 -1.39
C LYS A 55 -20.69 7.84 -1.85
N ALA A 56 -20.08 8.70 -2.67
CA ALA A 56 -20.74 9.88 -3.23
C ALA A 56 -21.74 9.52 -4.35
N MET A 57 -21.73 8.28 -4.85
CA MET A 57 -22.72 7.84 -5.83
C MET A 57 -24.08 7.58 -5.17
N PRO A 58 -25.20 7.82 -5.87
CA PRO A 58 -26.51 7.45 -5.38
C PRO A 58 -26.56 5.96 -5.05
N PHE A 59 -27.15 5.61 -3.90
CA PHE A 59 -27.25 4.22 -3.45
C PHE A 59 -27.87 3.33 -4.54
N ASP A 60 -28.85 3.82 -5.30
CA ASP A 60 -29.52 3.04 -6.35
C ASP A 60 -28.60 2.64 -7.53
N ARG A 61 -27.43 3.30 -7.70
CA ARG A 61 -26.43 2.96 -8.73
C ARG A 61 -25.40 1.92 -8.29
N LEU A 62 -25.35 1.56 -7.02
CA LEU A 62 -24.35 0.62 -6.49
C LEU A 62 -24.87 -0.82 -6.58
N ALA A 63 -25.01 -1.41 -7.76
CA ALA A 63 -25.66 -2.72 -7.87
C ALA A 63 -24.82 -3.82 -7.19
N PRO A 64 -25.41 -4.67 -6.33
CA PRO A 64 -24.68 -5.77 -5.71
C PRO A 64 -24.18 -6.77 -6.77
N GLY A 65 -22.96 -7.27 -6.59
CA GLY A 65 -22.26 -8.11 -7.56
C GLY A 65 -21.60 -7.33 -8.70
N GLU A 66 -21.77 -6.00 -8.75
CA GLU A 66 -21.09 -5.17 -9.73
C GLU A 66 -19.60 -5.05 -9.40
N LYS A 67 -18.79 -5.27 -10.44
CA LYS A 67 -17.35 -5.13 -10.40
C LYS A 67 -16.93 -4.06 -11.39
N THR A 68 -16.49 -2.93 -10.89
CA THR A 68 -16.03 -1.81 -11.70
C THR A 68 -14.51 -1.78 -11.68
N VAL A 69 -13.90 -2.07 -12.84
CA VAL A 69 -12.47 -1.84 -13.04
C VAL A 69 -12.28 -0.35 -13.28
N LEU A 70 -11.51 0.30 -12.41
CA LEU A 70 -11.21 1.73 -12.52
C LEU A 70 -9.96 1.93 -13.38
N ASP A 71 -9.80 3.14 -13.91
CA ASP A 71 -8.64 3.47 -14.74
C ASP A 71 -7.33 3.29 -13.95
N PRO A 72 -6.30 2.68 -14.57
CA PRO A 72 -5.00 2.55 -13.93
C PRO A 72 -4.42 3.92 -13.56
N VAL A 73 -3.85 4.02 -12.37
CA VAL A 73 -3.23 5.25 -11.88
C VAL A 73 -1.72 5.06 -11.81
N GLU A 74 -0.96 5.96 -12.41
CA GLU A 74 0.50 5.94 -12.32
C GLU A 74 0.99 6.95 -11.28
N ARG A 75 1.84 6.48 -10.34
CA ARG A 75 2.52 7.31 -9.34
C ARG A 75 3.93 6.81 -9.12
N VAL A 76 4.91 7.70 -9.23
CA VAL A 76 6.33 7.42 -8.93
C VAL A 76 6.84 6.17 -9.69
N GLY A 77 6.47 6.04 -10.97
CA GLY A 77 6.85 4.91 -11.83
C GLY A 77 6.23 3.56 -11.48
N THR A 78 5.22 3.54 -10.59
CA THR A 78 4.41 2.36 -10.28
C THR A 78 2.99 2.56 -10.81
N THR A 79 2.48 1.57 -11.55
CA THR A 79 1.10 1.54 -12.02
C THR A 79 0.23 0.75 -11.05
N TYR A 80 -0.85 1.38 -10.61
CA TYR A 80 -1.83 0.81 -9.71
C TYR A 80 -3.10 0.48 -10.50
N TYR A 81 -3.68 -0.68 -10.22
CA TYR A 81 -4.90 -1.19 -10.86
C TYR A 81 -6.00 -1.32 -9.80
N PRO A 82 -6.80 -0.26 -9.60
CA PRO A 82 -7.92 -0.25 -8.67
C PRO A 82 -9.14 -0.97 -9.24
N VAL A 83 -9.79 -1.74 -8.40
CA VAL A 83 -10.99 -2.53 -8.72
C VAL A 83 -11.99 -2.36 -7.59
N LEU A 84 -13.17 -1.83 -7.90
CA LEU A 84 -14.26 -1.68 -6.95
C LEU A 84 -15.25 -2.83 -7.12
N GLU A 85 -15.66 -3.43 -6.01
CA GLU A 85 -16.63 -4.52 -5.95
C GLU A 85 -17.72 -4.16 -4.93
N VAL A 86 -18.98 -4.37 -5.32
CA VAL A 86 -20.13 -4.18 -4.44
C VAL A 86 -20.63 -5.54 -3.98
N PHE A 87 -20.68 -5.76 -2.67
CA PHE A 87 -21.15 -7.00 -2.06
C PHE A 87 -22.42 -6.78 -1.24
N GLU A 88 -23.25 -7.82 -1.19
CA GLU A 88 -24.28 -7.92 -0.16
C GLU A 88 -23.65 -8.36 1.16
N VAL A 89 -24.14 -7.82 2.27
CA VAL A 89 -23.64 -8.20 3.60
C VAL A 89 -24.24 -9.54 3.98
N ALA A 90 -23.39 -10.57 4.15
CA ALA A 90 -23.82 -11.90 4.54
C ALA A 90 -24.61 -11.87 5.86
N GLY A 91 -25.82 -12.45 5.86
CA GLY A 91 -26.75 -12.43 7.00
C GLY A 91 -27.71 -11.25 7.03
N TYR A 92 -27.54 -10.25 6.15
CA TYR A 92 -28.44 -9.12 5.97
C TYR A 92 -28.83 -8.99 4.49
N ASN A 93 -29.88 -9.70 4.08
CA ASN A 93 -30.46 -9.56 2.74
C ASN A 93 -31.40 -8.34 2.68
N SER A 94 -30.86 -7.19 3.07
CA SER A 94 -31.59 -5.95 3.28
C SER A 94 -31.29 -5.00 2.12
N PRO A 95 -32.31 -4.51 1.38
CA PRO A 95 -32.10 -3.62 0.24
C PRO A 95 -31.54 -2.25 0.61
N TRP A 96 -31.24 -2.01 1.90
CA TRP A 96 -30.84 -0.75 2.49
C TRP A 96 -29.34 -0.71 2.86
N LEU A 97 -28.64 -1.84 2.79
CA LEU A 97 -27.24 -1.98 3.20
C LEU A 97 -26.42 -2.67 2.11
N ARG A 98 -25.29 -2.06 1.72
CA ARG A 98 -24.35 -2.63 0.76
C ARG A 98 -22.92 -2.49 1.29
N SER A 99 -22.09 -3.50 1.06
CA SER A 99 -20.65 -3.42 1.31
C SER A 99 -19.94 -3.02 0.03
N LEU A 100 -19.02 -2.06 0.12
CA LEU A 100 -18.13 -1.68 -0.97
C LEU A 100 -16.72 -2.09 -0.61
N ARG A 101 -16.07 -2.79 -1.53
CA ARG A 101 -14.68 -3.21 -1.38
C ARG A 101 -13.88 -2.69 -2.56
N THR A 102 -12.80 -1.96 -2.28
CA THR A 102 -11.82 -1.59 -3.29
C THR A 102 -10.57 -2.42 -3.10
N THR A 103 -10.16 -3.11 -4.16
CA THR A 103 -8.87 -3.81 -4.25
C THR A 103 -7.95 -3.02 -5.17
N VAL A 104 -6.81 -2.57 -4.66
CA VAL A 104 -5.77 -1.92 -5.46
C VAL A 104 -4.61 -2.89 -5.60
N SER A 105 -4.25 -3.24 -6.83
CA SER A 105 -3.12 -4.13 -7.11
C SER A 105 -2.01 -3.41 -7.87
N TRP A 106 -0.76 -3.78 -7.59
CA TRP A 106 0.41 -3.24 -8.30
C TRP A 106 1.54 -4.26 -8.32
N LYS A 107 2.57 -4.00 -9.15
CA LYS A 107 3.76 -4.83 -9.27
C LYS A 107 4.95 -4.11 -8.66
N GLU A 108 5.63 -4.75 -7.72
CA GLU A 108 6.84 -4.23 -7.07
C GLU A 108 7.92 -5.32 -7.05
N GLY A 109 9.09 -5.02 -7.63
CA GLY A 109 10.24 -5.95 -7.61
C GLY A 109 9.92 -7.35 -8.16
N GLY A 110 9.03 -7.43 -9.16
CA GLY A 110 8.58 -8.69 -9.75
C GLY A 110 7.46 -9.41 -9.00
N ARG A 111 7.08 -8.96 -7.79
CA ARG A 111 5.96 -9.53 -7.02
C ARG A 111 4.70 -8.70 -7.20
N GLN A 112 3.56 -9.37 -7.29
CA GLN A 112 2.27 -8.70 -7.23
C GLN A 112 1.91 -8.41 -5.78
N ARG A 113 1.46 -7.19 -5.53
CA ARG A 113 1.00 -6.70 -4.23
C ARG A 113 -0.43 -6.20 -4.36
N GLN A 114 -1.15 -6.23 -3.25
CA GLN A 114 -2.51 -5.73 -3.20
C GLN A 114 -2.83 -5.16 -1.82
N VAL A 115 -3.73 -4.17 -1.82
CA VAL A 115 -4.40 -3.61 -0.65
C VAL A 115 -5.89 -3.74 -0.88
N VAL A 116 -6.63 -4.07 0.17
CA VAL A 116 -8.09 -4.24 0.13
C VAL A 116 -8.69 -3.38 1.23
N HIS A 117 -9.50 -2.41 0.85
CA HIS A 117 -10.29 -1.60 1.78
C HIS A 117 -11.77 -1.95 1.62
N GLU A 118 -12.48 -2.07 2.74
CA GLU A 118 -13.91 -2.38 2.77
C GLU A 118 -14.65 -1.41 3.68
N ILE A 119 -15.81 -0.96 3.23
CA ILE A 119 -16.70 -0.06 3.96
C ILE A 119 -18.15 -0.49 3.76
N TRP A 120 -19.02 -0.10 4.70
CA TRP A 120 -20.46 -0.31 4.58
C TRP A 120 -21.17 1.00 4.27
N VAL A 121 -22.10 0.96 3.32
CA VAL A 121 -22.92 2.10 2.92
C VAL A 121 -24.38 1.77 3.18
N HIS A 122 -25.08 2.72 3.80
CA HIS A 122 -26.48 2.63 4.16
C HIS A 122 -27.26 3.70 3.40
N LYS A 123 -28.51 3.40 3.06
CA LYS A 123 -29.42 4.41 2.47
C LYS A 123 -29.89 5.36 3.58
N ILE A 124 -29.39 6.59 3.60
CA ILE A 124 -29.85 7.63 4.53
C ILE A 124 -31.15 8.21 3.97
N GLN A 125 -32.25 8.04 4.70
CA GLN A 125 -33.54 8.61 4.36
C GLN A 125 -33.60 10.02 4.97
N LEU A 126 -33.54 11.06 4.12
CA LEU A 126 -33.98 12.40 4.50
C LEU A 126 -35.52 12.40 4.42
N GLU A 127 -36.18 12.44 5.58
CA GLU A 127 -37.62 12.73 5.70
C GLU A 127 -37.91 14.21 5.44
#